data_AF-A0A2N9XCD5-F1
#
_entry.id   AF-A0A2N9XCD5-F1
#
_cell.length_a   1.000
_cell.length_b   1.000
_cell.length_c   1.000
_cell.angle_alpha   90.00
_cell.angle_beta   90.00
_cell.angle_gamma   90.00
#
_symmetry.space_group_name_H-M   'P 1'
#
loop_
_entity.id
_entity.type
_entity.pdbx_description
1 polymer ?
#
loop_
_entity_poly.entity_id
_entity_poly.type
_entity_poly.pdbx_seq_one_letter_code
_entity_poly.pdbx_strand_id
1 'polypeptide(L)' 'MKNYDIGKYADNLINNISKQVIDRSKHLPNGMQQQIVIDVRGQHLTPALELKIRQEIVQKSNGIIKREQIEFLKDKR' A
#
# COMPACT_ATOMS: atom_id res chain seq x y z
N MET A 1 -9.17 -2.05 10.28
CA MET A 1 -8.07 -2.80 9.62
C MET A 1 -8.70 -3.90 8.79
N LYS A 2 -8.22 -4.19 7.58
CA LYS A 2 -8.74 -5.28 6.72
C LYS A 2 -7.59 -6.23 6.39
N ASN A 3 -7.86 -7.53 6.46
CA ASN A 3 -6.87 -8.57 6.19
C ASN A 3 -7.09 -9.13 4.79
N TYR A 4 -6.00 -9.26 4.03
CA TYR A 4 -6.00 -9.81 2.68
C TYR A 4 -4.89 -10.86 2.57
N ASP A 5 -5.22 -12.01 1.97
CA ASP A 5 -4.21 -12.89 1.39
C ASP A 5 -3.67 -12.20 0.13
N ILE A 6 -2.41 -11.77 0.16
CA ILE A 6 -1.79 -11.02 -0.93
C ILE A 6 -1.54 -11.89 -2.17
N GLY A 7 -1.44 -13.21 -2.02
CA GLY A 7 -1.25 -14.13 -3.15
C GLY A 7 -2.52 -14.24 -4.00
N LYS A 8 -3.69 -14.11 -3.37
CA LYS A 8 -4.99 -14.27 -4.04
C LYS A 8 -5.74 -12.96 -4.27
N TYR A 9 -5.56 -11.98 -3.39
CA TYR A 9 -6.41 -10.78 -3.32
C TYR A 9 -5.62 -9.46 -3.29
N ALA A 10 -4.42 -9.42 -3.88
CA ALA A 10 -3.62 -8.20 -3.98
C ALA A 10 -4.39 -7.02 -4.59
N ASP A 11 -5.19 -7.26 -5.65
CA ASP A 11 -5.93 -6.18 -6.32
C ASP A 11 -6.98 -5.54 -5.38
N ASN A 12 -7.58 -6.35 -4.49
CA ASN A 12 -8.53 -5.84 -3.49
C ASN A 12 -7.81 -5.01 -2.42
N LEU A 13 -6.63 -5.45 -1.97
CA LEU A 13 -5.78 -4.68 -1.07
C LEU A 13 -5.42 -3.33 -1.70
N ILE A 14 -4.89 -3.35 -2.93
CA ILE A 14 -4.49 -2.17 -3.71
C ILE A 14 -5.65 -1.19 -3.85
N ASN A 15 -6.84 -1.67 -4.25
CA ASN A 15 -8.02 -0.83 -4.42
C ASN A 15 -8.47 -0.19 -3.11
N ASN A 16 -8.43 -0.91 -1.99
CA ASN A 16 -8.82 -0.38 -0.69
C ASN A 16 -7.82 0.66 -0.17
N ILE A 17 -6.51 0.41 -0.29
CA ILE A 17 -5.47 1.36 0.10
C ILE A 17 -5.55 2.63 -0.74
N SER A 18 -5.66 2.51 -2.06
CA SER A 18 -5.68 3.65 -2.97
C SER A 18 -6.86 4.59 -2.69
N LYS A 19 -8.05 4.04 -2.43
CA LYS A 19 -9.22 4.83 -2.00
C LYS A 19 -8.96 5.56 -0.69
N GLN A 20 -8.39 4.88 0.31
CA GLN A 20 -8.07 5.50 1.60
C GLN A 20 -7.06 6.65 1.46
N VAL A 21 -6.04 6.51 0.61
CA VAL A 21 -5.05 7.58 0.36
C VAL A 21 -5.73 8.83 -0.21
N ILE A 22 -6.60 8.64 -1.21
CA ILE A 22 -7.34 9.73 -1.86
C ILE A 22 -8.30 10.40 -0.88
N ASP A 23 -9.00 9.63 -0.05
CA ASP A 23 -9.95 10.20 0.90
C ASP A 23 -9.24 10.93 2.05
N ARG A 24 -8.11 10.41 2.51
CA ARG A 24 -7.31 11.07 3.56
C ARG A 24 -6.63 12.34 3.05
N SER A 25 -6.18 12.39 1.79
CA SER A 25 -5.54 13.59 1.25
C SER A 25 -6.46 14.81 1.22
N LYS A 26 -7.78 14.61 1.09
CA LYS A 26 -8.78 15.69 1.14
C LYS A 26 -8.85 16.37 2.51
N HIS A 27 -8.41 15.70 3.56
CA HIS A 27 -8.51 16.14 4.95
C HIS A 27 -7.14 16.36 5.60
N LEU A 28 -6.04 16.10 4.88
CA LEU A 28 -4.70 16.29 5.41
C LEU A 28 -4.32 17.78 5.38
N PRO A 29 -3.83 18.35 6.49
CA PRO A 29 -3.23 19.68 6.49
C PRO A 29 -2.07 19.79 5.49
N ASN A 30 -1.91 20.97 4.90
CA ASN A 30 -0.80 21.24 3.98
C ASN A 30 0.56 20.97 4.68
N GLY A 31 1.45 20.28 3.97
CA GLY A 31 2.77 19.92 4.46
C GLY A 31 2.85 18.60 5.25
N MET A 32 1.70 17.98 5.60
CA MET A 32 1.71 16.64 6.19
C MET A 32 1.92 15.55 5.13
N GLN A 33 2.65 14.50 5.50
CA GLN A 33 2.90 13.33 4.67
C GLN A 33 2.11 12.12 5.16
N GLN A 34 1.64 11.29 4.22
CA GLN A 34 1.05 9.99 4.53
C GLN A 34 2.09 8.88 4.38
N GLN A 35 2.01 7.87 5.23
CA GLN A 35 2.75 6.62 5.09
C GLN A 35 1.77 5.45 5.08
N ILE A 36 2.03 4.45 4.23
CA ILE A 36 1.30 3.18 4.21
C ILE A 36 2.23 2.12 4.78
N VAL A 37 1.72 1.36 5.74
CA VAL A 37 2.38 0.16 6.26
C VAL A 37 1.53 -1.05 5.90
N ILE A 38 2.10 -1.97 5.12
CA ILE A 38 1.45 -3.23 4.72
C ILE A 38 2.13 -4.36 5.48
N ASP A 39 1.39 -4.99 6.39
CA ASP A 39 1.88 -6.16 7.12
C ASP A 39 1.70 -7.42 6.28
N VAL A 40 2.82 -8.04 5.90
CA VAL A 40 2.86 -9.27 5.09
C VAL A 40 3.61 -10.39 5.80
N ARG A 41 3.86 -10.26 7.10
CA ARG A 41 4.48 -11.32 7.91
C ARG A 41 3.65 -12.60 7.82
N GLY A 42 4.33 -13.74 7.65
CA GLY A 42 3.69 -15.03 7.43
C GLY A 42 3.01 -15.21 6.06
N GLN A 43 3.11 -14.24 5.14
CA GLN A 43 2.61 -14.36 3.76
C GLN A 43 3.76 -14.48 2.76
N HIS A 44 3.54 -15.18 1.64
CA HIS A 44 4.55 -15.32 0.60
C HIS A 44 4.59 -14.09 -0.31
N LEU A 45 5.46 -13.12 0.02
CA LEU A 45 5.71 -11.93 -0.81
C LEU A 45 6.90 -12.16 -1.75
N THR A 46 6.64 -12.25 -3.05
CA THR A 46 7.70 -12.25 -4.07
C THR A 46 8.13 -10.82 -4.43
N PRO A 47 9.36 -10.60 -4.93
CA PRO A 47 9.80 -9.27 -5.37
C PRO A 47 8.90 -8.67 -6.47
N ALA A 48 8.41 -9.51 -7.39
CA ALA A 48 7.50 -9.08 -8.45
C ALA A 48 6.14 -8.63 -7.90
N LEU A 49 5.60 -9.36 -6.90
CA LEU A 49 4.35 -8.99 -6.25
C LEU A 49 4.50 -7.69 -5.45
N GLU A 50 5.61 -7.51 -4.73
CA GLU A 50 5.90 -6.26 -4.03
C GLU A 50 5.98 -5.07 -4.98
N LEU A 51 6.68 -5.24 -6.10
CA LEU A 51 6.81 -4.20 -7.13
C LEU A 51 5.43 -3.85 -7.71
N LYS A 52 4.61 -4.85 -8.05
CA LYS A 52 3.24 -4.66 -8.54
C LYS A 52 2.41 -3.85 -7.54
N ILE A 53 2.36 -4.28 -6.27
CA ILE A 53 1.58 -3.61 -5.22
C ILE A 53 2.01 -2.14 -5.08
N ARG A 54 3.31 -1.87 -5.03
CA ARG A 54 3.83 -0.49 -4.95
C ARG A 54 3.42 0.35 -6.17
N GLN A 55 3.64 -0.18 -7.37
CA GLN A 55 3.36 0.55 -8.61
C GLN A 55 1.87 0.88 -8.75
N GLU A 56 1.00 -0.10 -8.51
CA GLU A 56 -0.44 0.10 -8.66
C GLU A 56 -1.03 1.02 -7.60
N ILE A 57 -0.57 0.98 -6.34
CA ILE A 57 -1.02 1.94 -5.32
C ILE A 57 -0.65 3.37 -5.73
N VAL A 58 0.58 3.60 -6.21
CA VAL A 58 1.01 4.93 -6.68
C VAL A 58 0.16 5.40 -7.84
N GLN A 59 -0.08 4.54 -8.84
CA GLN A 59 -0.92 4.88 -10.00
C GLN A 59 -2.37 5.17 -9.61
N LYS A 60 -3.00 4.28 -8.84
CA LYS A 60 -4.43 4.40 -8.47
C LYS A 60 -4.71 5.46 -7.43
N SER A 61 -3.69 5.93 -6.70
CA SER A 61 -3.78 7.09 -5.83
C SER A 61 -3.44 8.40 -6.54
N ASN A 62 -3.28 8.41 -7.87
CA ASN A 62 -2.90 9.58 -8.66
C ASN A 62 -1.57 10.22 -8.19
N GLY A 63 -0.64 9.40 -7.69
CA GLY A 63 0.66 9.86 -7.21
C GLY A 63 0.64 10.62 -5.88
N ILE A 64 -0.50 10.65 -5.17
CA ILE A 64 -0.62 11.27 -3.83
C ILE A 64 0.36 10.64 -2.84
N ILE A 65 0.57 9.33 -2.96
CA ILE A 65 1.62 8.62 -2.23
C ILE A 65 2.71 8.14 -3.19
N LYS A 66 3.97 8.26 -2.76
CA LYS A 66 5.14 7.81 -3.51
C LYS A 66 5.57 6.41 -3.06
N ARG A 67 6.42 5.75 -3.85
CA ARG A 67 6.88 4.38 -3.56
C ARG A 67 7.63 4.29 -2.23
N GLU A 68 8.38 5.32 -1.88
CA GLU A 68 9.21 5.42 -0.68
C GLU A 68 8.36 5.56 0.59
N GLN A 69 7.09 5.95 0.46
CA GLN A 69 6.13 6.10 1.54
C GLN A 69 5.31 4.81 1.79
N ILE A 70 5.60 3.74 1.06
CA ILE A 70 4.97 2.43 1.23
C ILE A 70 6.00 1.50 1.90
N GLU A 71 5.70 1.05 3.10
CA GLU A 71 6.53 0.12 3.85
C GLU A 71 5.85 -1.24 3.93
N PHE A 72 6.65 -2.30 3.83
CA PHE A 72 6.19 -3.67 4.03
C PHE A 72 6.83 -4.22 5.30
N LEU A 73 6.03 -4.55 6.30
CA LEU A 73 6.50 -5.28 7.46
C LEU A 73 6.63 -6.75 7.06
N LYS A 74 7.86 -7.24 6.98
CA LYS A 74 8.21 -8.60 6.58
C LYS A 74 8.78 -9.36 7.79
N ASP A 75 8.80 -10.68 7.70
CA ASP A 75 9.49 -11.48 8.71
C ASP A 75 10.98 -11.11 8.72
N LYS A 76 11.55 -11.00 9.92
CA LYS A 76 12.98 -10.77 10.06
C LYS A 76 13.70 -11.99 9.51
N ARG A 77 14.62 -11.77 8.57
CA ARG A 77 15.57 -12.80 8.14
C ARG A 77 16.49 -13.18 9.29
#